data_AF-A0A9P7N5R1-F1
#
_entry.id   AF-A0A9P7N5R1-F1
#
_cell.length_a   1.000
_cell.length_b   1.000
_cell.length_c   1.000
_cell.angle_alpha   90.00
_cell.angle_beta   90.00
_cell.angle_gamma   90.00
#
_symmetry.space_group_name_H-M   'P 1'
#
loop_
_entity.id
_entity.type
_entity.pdbx_description
1 polymer ?
#
loop_
_entity_poly.entity_id
_entity_poly.type
_entity_poly.pdbx_seq_one_letter_code
_entity_poly.pdbx_strand_id
1 'polypeptide(L)'
;MSFQPPSQEKGNVLGQEFTLAVIDAMGPNAPPRLREVMASLIQHVHDFAREVQLTTDEWMAGVQLINEAGRMSTEKRNETQLLCNVIGLES
;
A
#
# COMPACT_ATOMS: atom_id res chain seq x y z
N MET A 1 -2.45 44.79 -12.26
CA MET A 1 -2.91 43.83 -11.23
C MET A 1 -2.55 42.44 -11.71
N SER A 2 -1.52 41.85 -11.09
CA SER A 2 -1.05 40.51 -11.44
C SER A 2 -2.04 39.49 -10.87
N PHE A 3 -2.71 38.74 -11.74
CA PHE A 3 -3.48 37.56 -11.34
C PHE A 3 -2.49 36.46 -10.98
N GLN A 4 -2.33 36.19 -9.69
CA GLN A 4 -1.58 35.03 -9.21
C GLN A 4 -2.53 33.83 -9.30
N PRO A 5 -2.22 32.76 -10.07
CA PRO A 5 -3.03 31.56 -10.04
C PRO A 5 -2.98 30.93 -8.64
N PRO A 6 -4.07 30.27 -8.18
CA PRO A 6 -4.06 29.60 -6.89
C PRO A 6 -2.92 28.59 -6.88
N SER A 7 -2.05 28.73 -5.89
CA SER A 7 -1.03 27.74 -5.56
C SER A 7 -1.74 26.39 -5.42
N GLN A 8 -1.51 25.52 -6.41
CA GLN A 8 -1.83 24.11 -6.29
C GLN A 8 -1.01 23.61 -5.11
N GLU A 9 -1.61 23.54 -3.92
CA GLU A 9 -1.09 22.67 -2.88
C GLU A 9 -0.95 21.31 -3.56
N LYS A 10 0.29 20.83 -3.66
CA LYS A 10 0.55 19.46 -4.08
C LYS A 10 -0.17 18.60 -3.05
N GLY A 11 -1.42 18.27 -3.32
CA GLY A 11 -2.24 17.44 -2.45
C GLY A 11 -1.38 16.26 -2.10
N ASN A 12 -1.12 16.08 -0.81
CA ASN A 12 -0.35 14.96 -0.32
C ASN A 12 -0.97 13.72 -0.96
N VAL A 13 -0.28 13.12 -1.93
CA VAL A 13 -0.86 12.09 -2.82
C VAL A 13 -1.28 10.87 -2.00
N LEU A 14 -0.72 10.75 -0.79
CA LEU A 14 -1.10 9.81 0.24
C LEU A 14 -1.52 10.55 1.52
N GLY A 15 -2.31 11.62 1.44
CA GLY A 15 -2.84 12.31 2.62
C GLY A 15 -3.63 11.38 3.54
N GLN A 16 -3.85 11.79 4.80
CA GLN A 16 -4.72 11.03 5.69
C GLN A 16 -6.13 10.89 5.09
N GLU A 17 -6.63 11.93 4.42
CA GLU A 17 -7.90 11.89 3.70
C GLU A 17 -7.94 10.84 2.59
N PHE A 18 -6.85 10.69 1.84
CA PHE A 18 -6.74 9.66 0.81
C PHE A 18 -6.72 8.26 1.42
N THR A 19 -5.97 8.08 2.52
CA THR A 19 -5.93 6.82 3.26
C THR A 19 -7.31 6.39 3.75
N LEU A 20 -8.07 7.34 4.33
CA LEU A 20 -9.44 7.09 4.77
C LEU A 20 -10.37 6.74 3.61
N ALA A 21 -10.27 7.46 2.49
CA ALA A 21 -11.07 7.16 1.29
C ALA A 21 -10.81 5.74 0.76
N VAL A 22 -9.55 5.27 0.79
CA VAL A 22 -9.20 3.88 0.40
C VAL A 22 -9.76 2.86 1.39
N ILE A 23 -9.74 3.14 2.69
CA ILE A 23 -10.34 2.27 3.72
C ILE A 23 -11.86 2.18 3.53
N ASP A 24 -12.53 3.31 3.27
CA ASP A 24 -13.98 3.37 3.07
C ASP A 24 -14.43 2.68 1.77
N ALA A 25 -13.55 2.61 0.77
CA ALA A 25 -13.81 1.90 -0.49
C ALA A 25 -14.07 0.39 -0.32
N MET A 26 -13.72 -0.21 0.83
CA MET A 26 -14.09 -1.59 1.15
C MET A 26 -15.61 -1.80 1.22
N GLY A 27 -16.38 -0.73 1.41
CA GLY A 27 -17.84 -0.73 1.40
C GLY A 27 -18.48 -1.41 2.62
N PRO A 28 -19.79 -1.24 2.83
CA PRO A 28 -20.48 -1.62 4.07
C PRO A 28 -20.55 -3.15 4.30
N ASN A 29 -20.47 -3.95 3.24
CA ASN A 29 -20.67 -5.41 3.29
C ASN A 29 -19.41 -6.22 3.62
N ALA A 30 -18.26 -5.58 3.78
CA ALA A 30 -17.02 -6.26 4.17
C ALA A 30 -17.19 -6.93 5.56
N PRO A 31 -16.77 -8.20 5.74
CA PRO A 31 -16.81 -8.87 7.03
C PRO A 31 -16.08 -8.04 8.12
N PRO A 32 -16.61 -7.95 9.36
CA PRO A 32 -16.07 -7.06 10.38
C PRO A 32 -14.57 -7.27 10.66
N ARG A 33 -14.13 -8.53 10.79
CA ARG A 33 -12.72 -8.85 11.01
C ARG A 33 -11.84 -8.51 9.81
N LEU A 34 -12.35 -8.72 8.60
CA LEU A 34 -11.60 -8.37 7.38
C LEU A 34 -11.41 -6.86 7.29
N ARG A 35 -12.45 -6.07 7.57
CA ARG A 35 -12.35 -4.60 7.57
C ARG A 35 -11.31 -4.12 8.59
N GLU A 36 -11.32 -4.66 9.80
CA GLU A 36 -10.34 -4.29 10.84
C GLU A 36 -8.90 -4.56 10.39
N VAL A 37 -8.63 -5.77 9.89
CA VAL A 37 -7.28 -6.18 9.47
C VAL A 37 -6.81 -5.38 8.25
N MET A 38 -7.66 -5.24 7.24
CA MET A 38 -7.31 -4.53 6.01
C MET A 38 -7.16 -3.02 6.24
N ALA A 39 -8.00 -2.41 7.09
CA ALA A 39 -7.86 -1.00 7.44
C ALA A 39 -6.52 -0.71 8.11
N SER A 40 -6.12 -1.56 9.06
CA SER A 40 -4.82 -1.45 9.74
C SER A 40 -3.67 -1.61 8.75
N LEU A 41 -3.71 -2.63 7.88
CA LEU A 41 -2.69 -2.85 6.86
C LEU A 41 -2.55 -1.64 5.91
N ILE A 42 -3.66 -1.13 5.38
CA ILE A 42 -3.68 0.02 4.46
C ILE A 42 -3.07 1.25 5.14
N GLN A 43 -3.48 1.52 6.39
CA GLN A 43 -2.96 2.64 7.17
C GLN A 43 -1.42 2.55 7.31
N HIS A 44 -0.91 1.40 7.75
CA HIS A 44 0.53 1.21 7.95
C HIS A 44 1.34 1.25 6.64
N VAL A 45 0.83 0.71 5.54
CA VAL A 45 1.49 0.78 4.24
C VAL A 45 1.56 2.23 3.74
N HIS A 46 0.48 3.00 3.92
CA HIS A 46 0.47 4.41 3.55
C HIS A 46 1.37 5.26 4.46
N ASP A 47 1.43 4.95 5.77
CA ASP A 47 2.37 5.59 6.70
C ASP A 47 3.82 5.32 6.32
N PHE A 48 4.16 4.06 6.03
CA PHE A 48 5.48 3.68 5.53
C PHE A 48 5.86 4.44 4.26
N ALA A 49 4.96 4.50 3.27
CA ALA A 49 5.21 5.21 2.01
C ALA A 49 5.45 6.71 2.23
N ARG A 50 4.74 7.34 3.18
CA ARG A 50 4.97 8.74 3.57
C ARG A 50 6.29 8.92 4.30
N GLU A 51 6.60 8.03 5.25
CA GLU A 51 7.81 8.07 6.07
C GLU A 51 9.08 8.05 5.22
N VAL A 52 9.14 7.13 4.26
CA VAL A 52 10.33 6.98 3.39
C VAL A 52 10.30 7.87 2.16
N GLN A 53 9.24 8.67 1.97
CA GLN A 53 8.99 9.46 0.76
C GLN A 53 9.11 8.59 -0.51
N LEU A 54 8.41 7.45 -0.49
CA LEU A 54 8.54 6.39 -1.48
C LEU A 54 8.38 6.93 -2.90
N THR A 55 9.38 6.68 -3.74
CA THR A 55 9.35 7.08 -5.15
C THR A 55 8.60 6.05 -5.99
N THR A 56 8.16 6.46 -7.18
CA THR A 56 7.51 5.55 -8.14
C THR A 56 8.44 4.42 -8.56
N ASP A 57 9.73 4.68 -8.74
CA ASP A 57 10.69 3.66 -9.17
C ASP A 57 10.92 2.59 -8.09
N GLU A 58 11.04 3.01 -6.83
CA GLU A 58 11.14 2.10 -5.68
C GLU A 58 9.87 1.28 -5.49
N TRP A 59 8.69 1.91 -5.64
CA TRP A 59 7.42 1.22 -5.62
C TRP A 59 7.35 0.14 -6.72
N MET A 60 7.73 0.50 -7.95
CA MET A 60 7.72 -0.45 -9.07
C MET A 60 8.70 -1.60 -8.85
N ALA A 61 9.86 -1.37 -8.22
CA ALA A 61 10.78 -2.44 -7.84
C ALA A 61 10.15 -3.41 -6.82
N GLY A 62 9.43 -2.88 -5.81
CA GLY A 62 8.68 -3.71 -4.86
C GLY A 62 7.57 -4.54 -5.51
N VAL A 63 6.83 -3.94 -6.45
CA VAL A 63 5.81 -4.65 -7.25
C VAL A 63 6.44 -5.75 -8.10
N GLN A 64 7.59 -5.49 -8.73
CA GLN A 64 8.31 -6.50 -9.52
C GLN A 64 8.78 -7.68 -8.65
N LEU A 65 9.26 -7.41 -7.43
CA LEU A 65 9.64 -8.45 -6.47
C LEU A 65 8.45 -9.37 -6.14
N ILE A 66 7.30 -8.79 -5.81
CA ILE A 66 6.08 -9.56 -5.48
C ILE A 66 5.60 -10.37 -6.69
N ASN A 67 5.61 -9.76 -7.88
CA ASN A 67 5.21 -10.43 -9.11
C ASN A 67 6.14 -11.60 -9.46
N GLU A 68 7.45 -11.43 -9.28
CA GLU A 68 8.44 -12.47 -9.55
C GLU A 68 8.29 -13.63 -8.55
N ALA A 69 8.06 -13.33 -7.26
CA ALA A 69 7.71 -14.35 -6.28
C ALA A 69 6.44 -15.12 -6.67
N GLY A 70 5.40 -14.41 -7.13
CA GLY A 70 4.20 -15.04 -7.67
C GLY A 70 4.49 -15.96 -8.86
N ARG A 71 5.33 -15.52 -9.79
CA ARG A 71 5.71 -16.28 -11.01
C ARG A 71 6.56 -17.51 -10.70
N MET A 72 7.41 -17.44 -9.68
CA MET A 72 8.26 -18.55 -9.25
C MET A 72 7.51 -19.57 -8.40
N SER A 73 6.32 -19.23 -7.90
CA SER A 73 5.50 -20.12 -7.07
C SER A 73 4.98 -21.32 -7.89
N THR A 74 4.93 -22.47 -7.24
CA THR A 74 4.45 -23.75 -7.79
C THR A 74 3.50 -24.41 -6.78
N GLU A 75 2.85 -25.52 -7.16
CA GLU A 75 1.99 -26.29 -6.25
C GLU A 75 2.70 -26.75 -4.95
N LYS A 76 4.02 -26.89 -5.00
CA LYS A 76 4.83 -27.36 -3.85
C LYS A 76 5.52 -26.24 -3.08
N ARG A 77 5.60 -25.03 -3.65
CA ARG A 77 6.37 -23.91 -3.07
C ARG A 77 5.69 -22.59 -3.36
N ASN A 78 5.31 -21.87 -2.31
CA ASN A 78 4.76 -20.52 -2.42
C ASN A 78 5.84 -19.50 -2.06
N GLU A 79 6.42 -18.86 -3.06
CA GLU A 79 7.50 -17.90 -2.87
C GLU A 79 6.99 -16.57 -2.31
N THR A 80 5.72 -16.21 -2.58
CA THR A 80 5.09 -15.04 -1.93
C THR A 80 4.92 -15.26 -0.44
N GLN A 81 4.63 -16.50 -0.02
CA GLN A 81 4.65 -16.86 1.39
C GLN A 81 6.08 -16.82 1.97
N LEU A 82 7.10 -17.29 1.22
CA LEU A 82 8.49 -17.16 1.66
C LEU A 82 8.94 -15.68 1.76
N LEU A 83 8.41 -14.79 0.92
CA LEU A 83 8.59 -13.35 1.08
C LEU A 83 8.01 -12.87 2.43
N CYS A 84 6.90 -13.46 2.91
CA CYS A 84 6.37 -13.21 4.25
C CYS A 84 7.34 -13.61 5.38
N ASN A 85 8.15 -14.67 5.19
CA ASN A 85 9.22 -15.03 6.14
C ASN A 85 10.33 -13.97 6.16
N VAL A 86 10.72 -13.46 4.98
CA VAL A 86 11.78 -12.44 4.87
C VAL A 86 11.40 -11.14 5.59
N ILE A 87 10.12 -10.76 5.54
CA ILE A 87 9.60 -9.59 6.27
C ILE A 87 9.27 -9.90 7.75
N GLY A 88 9.42 -11.15 8.20
CA GLY A 88 9.21 -11.56 9.59
C GLY A 88 7.76 -11.75 10.01
N LEU A 89 6.83 -11.93 9.06
CA LEU A 89 5.40 -12.15 9.35
C LEU A 89 5.08 -13.61 9.69
N GLU A 90 5.90 -14.54 9.23
CA GLU A 90 5.82 -15.98 9.51
C GLU A 90 7.15 -16.44 10.13
N SER A 91 7.06 -17.23 11.21
CA SER A 91 8.20 -17.82 11.96
C SER A 91 8.21 -19.33 11.81
#